data_AF-A0A4Q3FW47-F1
#
_entry.id   AF-A0A4Q3FW47-F1
#
_cell.length_a   1.000
_cell.length_b   1.000
_cell.length_c   1.000
_cell.angle_alpha   90.00
_cell.angle_beta   90.00
_cell.angle_gamma   90.00
#
_symmetry.space_group_name_H-M   'P 1'
#
loop_
_entity.id
_entity.type
_entity.pdbx_description
1 polymer ?
#
loop_
_entity_poly.entity_id
_entity_poly.type
_entity_poly.pdbx_seq_one_letter_code
_entity_poly.pdbx_strand_id
1 'polypeptide(L)'
;MVDVSLSELSQRSGLNSALVKYHFGNKAGLLSALLDRDWQTIVTSVDALIAKDGWDPVAKLRRHISKVIDTFYTVPYLNQLTMRMVRDSDEAEAKRIAASYLSPLYRAYEQLIGDGVAAGVFRPIDPQMFYFTLTGAVDRFFSARLLVKHCFGQDTLTEELRDRYREHTIDIIMAGILARGETR
;
A
#
# COMPACT_ATOMS: atom_id res chain seq x y z
N MET A 1 17.23 2.09 -6.61
CA MET A 1 17.54 1.78 -5.20
C MET A 1 16.94 2.91 -4.36
N VAL A 2 16.02 2.62 -3.44
CA VAL A 2 15.48 3.64 -2.51
C VAL A 2 16.54 3.84 -1.44
N ASP A 3 17.35 4.88 -1.60
CA ASP A 3 18.37 5.24 -0.61
C ASP A 3 18.39 6.76 -0.44
N VAL A 4 18.46 7.22 0.81
CA VAL A 4 18.53 8.64 1.14
C VAL A 4 19.91 8.93 1.72
N SER A 5 20.65 9.88 1.15
CA SER A 5 21.88 10.35 1.76
C SER A 5 21.56 11.30 2.92
N LEU A 6 22.24 11.14 4.06
CA LEU A 6 22.09 12.07 5.19
C LEU A 6 22.56 13.49 4.84
N SER A 7 23.54 13.62 3.94
CA SER A 7 23.98 14.92 3.43
C SER A 7 22.89 15.58 2.58
N GLU A 8 22.26 14.82 1.69
CA GLU A 8 21.17 15.29 0.85
C GLU A 8 19.93 15.65 1.68
N LEU A 9 19.61 14.85 2.70
CA LEU A 9 18.54 15.14 3.64
C LEU A 9 18.80 16.46 4.39
N SER A 10 20.02 16.66 4.87
CA SER A 10 20.40 17.90 5.57
C SER A 10 20.31 19.11 4.65
N GLN A 11 20.79 18.97 3.40
CA GLN A 11 20.73 20.03 2.39
C GLN A 11 19.29 20.41 2.03
N ARG A 12 18.40 19.42 1.83
CA ARG A 12 17.01 19.65 1.45
C ARG A 12 16.13 20.14 2.60
N SER A 13 16.40 19.68 3.84
CA SER A 13 15.64 20.08 5.02
C SER A 13 16.13 21.38 5.66
N GLY A 14 17.36 21.82 5.35
CA GLY A 14 18.03 22.91 6.05
C GLY A 14 18.41 22.55 7.50
N LEU A 15 18.24 21.28 7.90
CA LEU A 15 18.51 20.81 9.25
C LEU A 15 19.89 20.16 9.34
N ASN A 16 20.55 20.31 10.49
CA ASN A 16 21.85 19.71 10.73
C ASN A 16 21.75 18.17 10.82
N SER A 17 22.63 17.45 10.13
CA SER A 17 22.79 15.99 10.23
C SER A 17 22.89 15.43 11.66
N ALA A 18 23.37 16.25 12.62
CA ALA A 18 23.38 15.91 14.04
C ALA A 18 21.97 15.64 14.60
N LEU A 19 20.94 16.31 14.09
CA LEU A 19 19.55 16.06 14.48
C LEU A 19 19.05 14.69 14.05
N VAL A 20 19.58 14.13 12.95
CA VAL A 20 19.24 12.76 12.56
C VAL A 20 19.78 11.76 13.58
N LYS A 21 21.02 11.96 14.06
CA LYS A 21 21.58 11.13 15.14
C LYS A 21 20.81 11.32 16.44
N TYR A 22 20.43 12.56 16.76
CA TYR A 22 19.69 12.86 17.98
C TYR A 22 18.29 12.23 18.01
N HIS A 23 17.52 12.34 16.93
CA HIS A 23 16.13 11.85 16.88
C HIS A 23 16.00 10.38 16.50
N PHE A 24 16.90 9.89 15.64
CA PHE A 24 16.76 8.56 15.02
C PHE A 24 17.94 7.64 15.30
N GLY A 25 19.00 8.14 15.97
CA GLY A 25 20.24 7.39 16.21
C GLY A 25 21.11 7.26 14.96
N ASN A 26 20.55 6.63 13.92
CA ASN A 26 21.23 6.35 12.66
C ASN A 26 20.24 6.34 11.48
N LYS A 27 20.75 6.06 10.27
CA LYS A 27 19.95 5.99 9.04
C LYS A 27 18.90 4.87 9.07
N ALA A 28 19.20 3.72 9.68
CA ALA A 28 18.24 2.63 9.81
C ALA A 28 17.08 3.03 10.72
N GLY A 29 17.36 3.72 11.84
CA GLY A 29 16.32 4.29 12.72
C GLY A 29 15.47 5.35 12.02
N LEU A 30 16.05 6.17 11.15
CA LEU A 30 15.29 7.14 10.34
C LEU A 30 14.35 6.42 9.35
N LEU A 31 14.85 5.40 8.66
CA LEU A 31 14.04 4.62 7.71
C LEU A 31 12.95 3.80 8.41
N SER A 32 13.23 3.29 9.60
CA SER A 32 12.24 2.62 10.46
C SER A 32 11.14 3.61 10.89
N ALA A 33 11.50 4.79 11.42
CA ALA A 33 10.53 5.82 11.78
C ALA A 33 9.68 6.31 10.58
N LEU A 34 10.27 6.38 9.38
CA LEU A 34 9.56 6.69 8.15
C LEU A 34 8.52 5.62 7.81
N LEU A 35 8.90 4.33 7.88
CA LEU A 35 7.97 3.21 7.69
C LEU A 35 6.85 3.22 8.72
N ASP A 36 7.19 3.40 10.00
CA ASP A 36 6.24 3.43 11.10
C ASP A 36 5.16 4.51 10.84
N ARG A 37 5.56 5.73 10.46
CA ARG A 37 4.63 6.82 10.12
C ARG A 37 3.68 6.44 8.99
N ASP A 38 4.22 5.94 7.88
CA ASP A 38 3.44 5.69 6.67
C ASP A 38 2.51 4.49 6.86
N TRP A 39 2.98 3.40 7.47
CA TRP A 39 2.15 2.24 7.76
C TRP A 39 1.09 2.50 8.82
N GLN A 40 1.38 3.26 9.88
CA GLN A 40 0.36 3.64 10.88
C GLN A 40 -0.80 4.40 10.25
N THR A 41 -0.50 5.29 9.30
CA THR A 41 -1.53 6.03 8.55
C THR A 41 -2.42 5.09 7.75
N ILE A 42 -1.81 4.08 7.10
CA ILE A 42 -2.52 3.09 6.28
C ILE A 42 -3.38 2.18 7.13
N VAL A 43 -2.82 1.60 8.20
CA VAL A 43 -3.55 0.71 9.13
C VAL A 43 -4.74 1.44 9.72
N THR A 44 -4.54 2.67 10.23
CA THR A 44 -5.63 3.49 10.77
C THR A 44 -6.72 3.77 9.72
N SER A 45 -6.32 4.07 8.48
CA SER A 45 -7.29 4.32 7.39
C SER A 45 -8.07 3.06 7.01
N VAL A 46 -7.45 1.89 7.06
CA VAL A 46 -8.10 0.61 6.77
C VAL A 46 -9.04 0.24 7.92
N ASP A 47 -8.59 0.32 9.16
CA ASP A 47 -9.44 0.07 10.34
C ASP A 47 -10.66 0.99 10.35
N ALA A 48 -10.48 2.28 10.06
CA ALA A 48 -11.58 3.24 9.96
C ALA A 48 -12.54 2.94 8.80
N LEU A 49 -12.07 2.28 7.73
CA LEU A 49 -12.94 1.82 6.65
C LEU A 49 -13.71 0.57 7.10
N ILE A 50 -13.03 -0.40 7.72
CA ILE A 50 -13.62 -1.64 8.21
C ILE A 50 -14.69 -1.38 9.27
N ALA A 51 -14.46 -0.46 10.20
CA ALA A 51 -15.40 -0.09 11.25
C ALA A 51 -16.69 0.61 10.76
N LYS A 52 -16.81 0.90 9.46
CA LYS A 52 -18.06 1.43 8.88
C LYS A 52 -19.06 0.30 8.67
N ASP A 53 -19.85 0.05 9.69
CA ASP A 53 -20.99 -0.86 9.63
C ASP A 53 -22.07 -0.35 8.67
N GLY A 54 -22.83 -1.27 8.09
CA GLY A 54 -23.95 -0.97 7.19
C GLY A 54 -23.57 -0.44 5.80
N TRP A 55 -22.26 -0.32 5.50
CA TRP A 55 -21.81 -0.04 4.14
C TRP A 55 -21.95 -1.28 3.26
N ASP A 56 -22.44 -1.08 2.04
CA ASP A 56 -22.42 -2.10 0.99
C ASP A 56 -20.99 -2.63 0.79
N PRO A 57 -20.74 -3.95 0.92
CA PRO A 57 -19.40 -4.53 0.78
C PRO A 57 -18.73 -4.17 -0.55
N VAL A 58 -19.53 -4.10 -1.61
CA VAL A 58 -19.08 -3.76 -2.97
C VAL A 58 -18.56 -2.31 -3.04
N ALA A 59 -19.33 -1.35 -2.52
CA ALA A 59 -18.89 0.04 -2.39
C ALA A 59 -17.67 0.19 -1.46
N LYS A 60 -17.65 -0.54 -0.34
CA LYS A 60 -16.56 -0.55 0.64
C LYS A 60 -15.25 -1.01 0.00
N LEU A 61 -15.26 -2.09 -0.77
CA LEU A 61 -14.08 -2.59 -1.48
C LEU A 61 -13.61 -1.62 -2.59
N ARG A 62 -14.52 -1.01 -3.35
CA ARG A 62 -14.14 0.03 -4.33
C ARG A 62 -13.43 1.22 -3.68
N ARG A 63 -13.94 1.65 -2.52
CA ARG A 63 -13.31 2.72 -1.73
C ARG A 63 -11.94 2.30 -1.23
N HIS A 64 -11.79 1.06 -0.77
CA HIS A 64 -10.51 0.50 -0.34
C HIS A 64 -9.47 0.49 -1.48
N ILE A 65 -9.81 -0.07 -2.64
CA ILE A 65 -8.92 -0.11 -3.82
C ILE A 65 -8.48 1.29 -4.21
N SER A 66 -9.42 2.25 -4.22
CA SER A 66 -9.10 3.66 -4.47
C SER A 66 -8.06 4.20 -3.49
N LYS A 67 -8.19 3.88 -2.20
CA LYS A 67 -7.26 4.34 -1.16
C LYS A 67 -5.89 3.66 -1.24
N VAL A 68 -5.84 2.39 -1.64
CA VAL A 68 -4.57 1.72 -1.95
C VAL A 68 -3.85 2.46 -3.07
N ILE A 69 -4.55 2.81 -4.16
CA ILE A 69 -3.95 3.52 -5.30
C ILE A 69 -3.45 4.92 -4.90
N ASP A 70 -4.22 5.66 -4.09
CA ASP A 70 -3.78 6.94 -3.52
C ASP A 70 -2.50 6.78 -2.71
N THR A 71 -2.43 5.73 -1.88
CA THR A 71 -1.29 5.46 -1.01
C THR A 71 -0.03 5.23 -1.84
N PHE A 72 -0.09 4.37 -2.86
CA PHE A 72 1.07 4.10 -3.70
C PHE A 72 1.44 5.28 -4.62
N TYR A 73 0.50 6.16 -4.93
CA TYR A 73 0.79 7.42 -5.58
C TYR A 73 1.60 8.37 -4.68
N THR A 74 1.20 8.50 -3.41
CA THR A 74 1.83 9.41 -2.44
C THR A 74 3.15 8.86 -1.88
N VAL A 75 3.21 7.56 -1.59
CA VAL A 75 4.38 6.87 -1.01
C VAL A 75 4.81 5.68 -1.86
N PRO A 76 5.24 5.88 -3.13
CA PRO A 76 5.59 4.80 -4.06
C PRO A 76 6.78 3.94 -3.60
N TYR A 77 7.56 4.41 -2.62
CA TYR A 77 8.68 3.68 -2.05
C TYR A 77 8.29 2.69 -0.96
N LEU A 78 7.05 2.72 -0.46
CA LEU A 78 6.64 2.02 0.76
C LEU A 78 6.93 0.51 0.71
N ASN A 79 6.49 -0.17 -0.34
CA ASN A 79 6.71 -1.62 -0.49
C ASN A 79 8.21 -1.95 -0.60
N GLN A 80 8.95 -1.21 -1.43
CA GLN A 80 10.38 -1.43 -1.62
C GLN A 80 11.16 -1.21 -0.32
N LEU A 81 10.81 -0.16 0.43
CA LEU A 81 11.43 0.15 1.70
C LEU A 81 11.08 -0.91 2.75
N THR A 82 9.83 -1.36 2.80
CA THR A 82 9.40 -2.44 3.72
C THR A 82 10.16 -3.73 3.44
N MET A 83 10.25 -4.16 2.18
CA MET A 83 10.98 -5.37 1.80
C MET A 83 12.48 -5.25 2.07
N ARG A 84 13.06 -4.06 1.89
CA ARG A 84 14.46 -3.79 2.23
C ARG A 84 14.66 -3.90 3.75
N MET A 85 13.84 -3.22 4.54
CA MET A 85 13.96 -3.22 5.99
C MET A 85 13.79 -4.64 6.56
N VAL A 86 12.84 -5.42 6.06
CA VAL A 86 12.69 -6.83 6.48
C VAL A 86 13.92 -7.67 6.12
N ARG A 87 14.53 -7.45 4.96
CA ARG A 87 15.74 -8.18 4.51
C ARG A 87 16.99 -7.80 5.30
N ASP A 88 17.14 -6.52 5.59
CA ASP A 88 18.36 -5.95 6.19
C ASP A 88 18.34 -5.99 7.73
N SER A 89 17.20 -6.35 8.34
CA SER A 89 17.02 -6.40 9.81
C SER A 89 17.23 -7.80 10.39
N ASP A 90 17.37 -7.87 11.71
CA ASP A 90 17.32 -9.15 12.43
C ASP A 90 15.89 -9.73 12.46
N GLU A 91 15.79 -10.98 12.94
CA GLU A 91 14.50 -11.69 13.00
C GLU A 91 13.48 -11.00 13.92
N ALA A 92 13.93 -10.32 14.99
CA ALA A 92 13.05 -9.66 15.94
C ALA A 92 12.39 -8.43 15.31
N GLU A 93 13.16 -7.61 14.60
CA GLU A 93 12.65 -6.44 13.89
C GLU A 93 11.81 -6.84 12.68
N ALA A 94 12.20 -7.88 11.92
CA ALA A 94 11.36 -8.42 10.85
C ALA A 94 9.99 -8.89 11.37
N LYS A 95 9.97 -9.58 12.53
CA LYS A 95 8.72 -9.96 13.22
C LYS A 95 7.93 -8.75 13.69
N ARG A 96 8.58 -7.70 14.22
CA ARG A 96 7.92 -6.45 14.63
C ARG A 96 7.21 -5.79 13.44
N ILE A 97 7.88 -5.67 12.29
CA ILE A 97 7.31 -5.09 11.06
C ILE A 97 6.09 -5.90 10.61
N ALA A 98 6.21 -7.23 10.55
CA ALA A 98 5.10 -8.10 10.16
C ALA A 98 3.91 -7.97 11.12
N ALA A 99 4.15 -8.02 12.43
CA ALA A 99 3.11 -7.96 13.45
C ALA A 99 2.44 -6.57 13.54
N SER A 100 3.20 -5.50 13.33
CA SER A 100 2.71 -4.12 13.47
C SER A 100 1.88 -3.67 12.27
N TYR A 101 2.21 -4.14 11.06
CA TYR A 101 1.64 -3.58 9.84
C TYR A 101 0.92 -4.61 8.96
N LEU A 102 1.57 -5.74 8.69
CA LEU A 102 1.02 -6.72 7.75
C LEU A 102 -0.10 -7.54 8.38
N SER A 103 0.06 -7.98 9.63
CA SER A 103 -0.97 -8.77 10.33
C SER A 103 -2.31 -8.01 10.50
N PRO A 104 -2.34 -6.73 10.93
CA PRO A 104 -3.58 -5.96 10.96
C PRO A 104 -4.25 -5.83 9.58
N LEU A 105 -3.45 -5.59 8.54
CA LEU A 105 -3.97 -5.52 7.18
C LEU A 105 -4.57 -6.85 6.72
N TYR A 106 -3.91 -7.97 6.99
CA TYR A 106 -4.46 -9.27 6.61
C TYR A 106 -5.82 -9.54 7.29
N ARG A 107 -5.94 -9.24 8.59
CA ARG A 107 -7.22 -9.36 9.31
C ARG A 107 -8.31 -8.47 8.70
N ALA A 108 -7.96 -7.25 8.31
CA ALA A 108 -8.91 -6.35 7.65
C ALA A 108 -9.38 -6.90 6.29
N TYR A 109 -8.49 -7.52 5.51
CA TYR A 109 -8.87 -8.18 4.25
C TYR A 109 -9.71 -9.43 4.49
N GLU A 110 -9.39 -10.25 5.49
CA GLU A 110 -10.22 -11.40 5.88
C GLU A 110 -11.65 -10.98 6.21
N GLN A 111 -11.80 -9.91 7.00
CA GLN A 111 -13.11 -9.36 7.32
C GLN A 111 -13.81 -8.78 6.09
N LEU A 112 -13.15 -7.89 5.34
CA LEU A 112 -13.77 -7.22 4.18
C LEU A 112 -14.24 -8.21 3.11
N ILE A 113 -13.41 -9.20 2.79
CA ILE A 113 -13.75 -10.23 1.81
C ILE A 113 -14.77 -11.20 2.40
N GLY A 114 -14.61 -11.61 3.66
CA GLY A 114 -15.53 -12.49 4.37
C GLY A 114 -16.96 -11.94 4.41
N ASP A 115 -17.12 -10.66 4.75
CA ASP A 115 -18.42 -9.98 4.80
C ASP A 115 -19.13 -10.00 3.44
N GLY A 116 -18.40 -9.71 2.36
CA GLY A 116 -19.00 -9.74 1.02
C GLY A 116 -19.25 -11.14 0.47
N VAL A 117 -18.47 -12.15 0.88
CA VAL A 117 -18.78 -13.56 0.58
C VAL A 117 -20.03 -14.00 1.34
N ALA A 118 -20.16 -13.65 2.62
CA ALA A 118 -21.34 -13.95 3.43
C ALA A 118 -22.61 -13.26 2.88
N ALA A 119 -22.47 -12.06 2.33
CA ALA A 119 -23.54 -11.34 1.64
C ALA A 119 -23.82 -11.85 0.21
N GLY A 120 -23.06 -12.82 -0.30
CA GLY A 120 -23.23 -13.39 -1.64
C GLY A 120 -22.84 -12.46 -2.80
N VAL A 121 -22.20 -11.33 -2.51
CA VAL A 121 -21.78 -10.34 -3.52
C VAL A 121 -20.37 -10.58 -4.04
N PHE A 122 -19.53 -11.28 -3.27
CA PHE A 122 -18.20 -11.72 -3.69
C PHE A 122 -18.15 -13.24 -3.85
N ARG A 123 -17.39 -13.71 -4.84
CA ARG A 123 -17.06 -15.14 -4.93
C ARG A 123 -16.10 -15.55 -3.81
N PRO A 124 -16.13 -16.82 -3.35
CA PRO A 124 -15.17 -17.30 -2.35
C PRO A 124 -13.75 -17.25 -2.93
N ILE A 125 -12.90 -16.43 -2.33
CA ILE A 125 -11.49 -16.29 -2.67
C ILE A 125 -10.64 -16.22 -1.43
N ASP A 126 -9.37 -16.58 -1.59
CA ASP A 126 -8.35 -16.39 -0.56
C ASP A 126 -8.04 -14.88 -0.39
N PRO A 127 -8.30 -14.29 0.79
CA PRO A 127 -8.04 -12.88 1.06
C PRO A 127 -6.56 -12.50 0.98
N GLN A 128 -5.66 -13.42 1.33
CA GLN A 128 -4.21 -13.23 1.23
C GLN A 128 -3.77 -13.16 -0.23
N MET A 129 -4.28 -14.05 -1.09
CA MET A 129 -4.00 -13.98 -2.53
C MET A 129 -4.59 -12.72 -3.16
N PHE A 130 -5.78 -12.30 -2.72
CA PHE A 130 -6.38 -11.04 -3.16
C PHE A 130 -5.53 -9.83 -2.79
N TYR A 131 -5.03 -9.77 -1.54
CA TYR A 131 -4.10 -8.74 -1.09
C TYR A 131 -2.89 -8.63 -2.03
N PHE A 132 -2.19 -9.75 -2.28
CA PHE A 132 -1.01 -9.74 -3.14
C PHE A 132 -1.31 -9.36 -4.58
N THR A 133 -2.47 -9.77 -5.10
CA THR A 133 -2.92 -9.42 -6.45
C THR A 133 -3.13 -7.91 -6.57
N LEU A 134 -3.88 -7.32 -5.62
CA LEU A 134 -4.17 -5.90 -5.61
C LEU A 134 -2.91 -5.06 -5.40
N THR A 135 -2.15 -5.33 -4.33
CA THR A 135 -0.94 -4.54 -4.04
C THR A 135 0.13 -4.74 -5.10
N GLY A 136 0.25 -5.93 -5.68
CA GLY A 136 1.21 -6.21 -6.75
C GLY A 136 0.90 -5.47 -8.05
N ALA A 137 -0.38 -5.42 -8.44
CA ALA A 137 -0.80 -4.63 -9.61
C ALA A 137 -0.46 -3.15 -9.41
N VAL A 138 -0.88 -2.59 -8.27
CA VAL A 138 -0.69 -1.18 -7.96
C VAL A 138 0.79 -0.82 -7.83
N ASP A 139 1.55 -1.58 -7.03
CA ASP A 139 2.99 -1.36 -6.85
C ASP A 139 3.75 -1.41 -8.18
N ARG A 140 3.45 -2.39 -9.04
CA ARG A 140 4.13 -2.53 -10.33
C ARG A 140 3.99 -1.27 -11.17
N PHE A 141 2.80 -0.67 -11.20
CA PHE A 141 2.54 0.53 -11.98
C PHE A 141 3.35 1.74 -11.47
N PHE A 142 3.32 2.00 -10.16
CA PHE A 142 4.02 3.14 -9.56
C PHE A 142 5.55 2.93 -9.51
N SER A 143 6.02 1.71 -9.27
CA SER A 143 7.44 1.33 -9.30
C SER A 143 8.01 1.34 -10.73
N ALA A 144 7.20 1.13 -11.76
CA ALA A 144 7.62 1.18 -13.17
C ALA A 144 7.79 2.60 -13.73
N ARG A 145 7.64 3.66 -12.92
CA ARG A 145 7.62 5.06 -13.37
C ARG A 145 8.66 5.43 -14.42
N LEU A 146 9.91 5.01 -14.21
CA LEU A 146 11.01 5.29 -15.15
C LEU A 146 10.83 4.54 -16.48
N LEU A 147 10.38 3.29 -16.43
CA LEU A 147 10.06 2.51 -17.63
C LEU A 147 8.87 3.11 -18.37
N VAL A 148 7.83 3.55 -17.66
CA VAL A 148 6.66 4.18 -18.29
C VAL A 148 7.06 5.47 -19.03
N LYS A 149 7.91 6.29 -18.39
CA LYS A 149 8.47 7.49 -19.02
C LYS A 149 9.25 7.17 -20.29
N HIS A 150 10.13 6.17 -20.24
CA HIS A 150 10.99 5.83 -21.39
C HIS A 150 10.28 5.07 -22.50
N CYS A 151 9.30 4.22 -22.19
CA CYS A 151 8.59 3.41 -23.17
C CYS A 151 7.40 4.13 -23.82
N PHE A 152 6.75 5.06 -23.10
CA PHE A 152 5.49 5.67 -23.57
C PHE A 152 5.55 7.19 -23.72
N GLY A 153 6.70 7.82 -23.45
CA GLY A 153 6.88 9.26 -23.62
C GLY A 153 5.99 10.13 -22.73
N GLN A 154 5.36 9.53 -21.72
CA GLN A 154 4.53 10.24 -20.74
C GLN A 154 5.40 10.73 -19.60
N ASP A 155 5.38 12.05 -19.35
CA ASP A 155 6.02 12.58 -18.16
C ASP A 155 5.29 12.11 -16.89
N THR A 156 6.08 11.99 -15.83
CA THR A 156 5.84 11.24 -14.60
C THR A 156 4.48 11.44 -13.92
N LEU A 157 3.91 10.35 -13.39
CA LEU A 157 2.91 10.31 -12.29
C LEU A 157 2.03 11.56 -12.14
N THR A 158 1.30 11.90 -13.19
CA THR A 158 0.31 12.97 -13.11
C THR A 158 -0.94 12.46 -12.39
N GLU A 159 -1.76 13.37 -11.90
CA GLU A 159 -3.04 13.02 -11.27
C GLU A 159 -3.97 12.35 -12.27
N GLU A 160 -3.95 12.78 -13.54
CA GLU A 160 -4.74 12.19 -14.61
C GLU A 160 -4.33 10.73 -14.88
N LEU A 161 -3.03 10.44 -14.85
CA LEU A 161 -2.55 9.07 -15.03
C LEU A 161 -2.93 8.19 -13.81
N ARG A 162 -2.82 8.73 -12.59
CA ARG A 162 -3.29 8.08 -11.37
C ARG A 162 -4.77 7.73 -11.48
N ASP A 163 -5.60 8.68 -11.91
CA ASP A 163 -7.06 8.50 -11.94
C ASP A 163 -7.49 7.55 -13.06
N ARG A 164 -6.86 7.61 -14.24
CA ARG A 164 -7.04 6.58 -15.28
C ARG A 164 -6.65 5.18 -14.81
N TYR A 165 -5.51 5.06 -14.12
CA TYR A 165 -5.07 3.78 -13.58
C TYR A 165 -5.99 3.29 -12.45
N ARG A 166 -6.54 4.21 -11.66
CA ARG A 166 -7.53 3.93 -10.62
C ARG A 166 -8.79 3.30 -11.19
N GLU A 167 -9.40 3.93 -12.19
CA GLU A 167 -10.60 3.42 -12.85
C GLU A 167 -10.33 2.03 -13.43
N HIS A 168 -9.27 1.89 -14.22
CA HIS A 168 -8.87 0.62 -14.83
C HIS A 168 -8.66 -0.50 -13.81
N THR A 169 -7.94 -0.21 -12.71
CA THR A 169 -7.63 -1.22 -11.68
C THR A 169 -8.87 -1.60 -10.90
N ILE A 170 -9.74 -0.64 -10.55
CA ILE A 170 -11.01 -0.92 -9.88
C ILE A 170 -11.86 -1.82 -10.75
N ASP A 171 -12.01 -1.52 -12.05
CA ASP A 171 -12.84 -2.31 -12.94
C ASP A 171 -12.36 -3.75 -13.05
N ILE A 172 -11.05 -3.96 -13.26
CA ILE A 172 -10.45 -5.31 -13.36
C ILE A 172 -10.59 -6.08 -12.04
N ILE A 173 -10.21 -5.46 -10.92
CA ILE A 173 -10.20 -6.14 -9.61
C ILE A 173 -11.63 -6.46 -9.18
N MET A 174 -12.57 -5.53 -9.37
CA MET A 174 -13.99 -5.74 -9.03
C MET A 174 -14.60 -6.82 -9.92
N ALA A 175 -14.39 -6.78 -11.24
CA ALA A 175 -14.87 -7.83 -12.13
C ALA A 175 -14.28 -9.22 -11.76
N GLY A 176 -13.06 -9.23 -11.23
CA GLY A 176 -12.38 -10.42 -10.76
C GLY A 176 -12.93 -11.02 -9.46
N ILE A 177 -13.62 -10.26 -8.61
CA ILE A 177 -14.11 -10.72 -7.29
C ILE A 177 -15.63 -10.77 -7.15
N LEU A 178 -16.37 -9.98 -7.93
CA LEU A 178 -17.84 -10.01 -7.88
C LEU A 178 -18.35 -11.43 -8.16
N ALA A 179 -19.37 -11.86 -7.41
CA ALA A 179 -20.05 -13.10 -7.67
C ALA A 179 -20.57 -13.08 -9.11
N ARG A 180 -20.22 -14.10 -9.90
CA ARG A 180 -20.82 -14.26 -11.22
C ARG A 180 -22.26 -14.69 -10.97
N GLY A 181 -23.22 -13.87 -11.37
CA GLY A 181 -24.59 -14.33 -11.46
C GLY A 181 -24.58 -15.61 -12.29
N GLU A 182 -25.20 -16.67 -11.78
CA GLU A 182 -25.47 -17.85 -12.59
C GLU A 182 -26.28 -17.36 -13.79
N THR A 183 -25.62 -17.23 -14.94
CA THR A 183 -26.33 -17.17 -16.21
C THR A 183 -27.00 -18.53 -16.34
N ARG A 184 -28.24 -18.61 -15.87
CA ARG A 184 -29.14 -19.72 -16.10
C ARG A 184 -29.64 -19.68 -17.53
#